data_AF-A0A9E0DG52-F1
#
_entry.id   AF-A0A9E0DG52-F1
#
_cell.length_a   1.000
_cell.length_b   1.000
_cell.length_c   1.000
_cell.angle_alpha   90.00
_cell.angle_beta   90.00
_cell.angle_gamma   90.00
#
_symmetry.space_group_name_H-M   'P 1'
#
loop_
_entity.id
_entity.type
_entity.pdbx_description
1 polymer ?
#
loop_
_entity_poly.entity_id
_entity_poly.type
_entity_poly.pdbx_seq_one_letter_code
_entity_poly.pdbx_strand_id
1 'polypeptide(L)'
;MTLDEILQDIHALEEDLLVYERKYGIPTETFYESYMRGEEPEEIAWVPDWSMWAGAHEILKDRQERYRKQIGQAESTPNTNAALS
;
A
#
# COMPACT_ATOMS: atom_id res chain seq x y z
N MET A 1 12.58 -5.89 -7.44
CA MET A 1 11.53 -5.00 -7.94
C MET A 1 12.16 -3.69 -8.33
N THR A 2 11.98 -3.28 -9.57
CA THR A 2 12.33 -1.95 -10.07
C THR A 2 11.34 -0.91 -9.54
N LEU A 3 11.67 0.37 -9.66
CA LEU A 3 10.75 1.47 -9.30
C LEU A 3 9.43 1.41 -10.09
N ASP A 4 9.50 1.05 -11.37
CA ASP A 4 8.33 0.92 -12.26
C ASP A 4 7.42 -0.24 -11.81
N GLU A 5 8.00 -1.40 -11.49
CA GLU A 5 7.25 -2.54 -10.94
C GLU A 5 6.57 -2.19 -9.60
N ILE A 6 7.26 -1.46 -8.72
CA ILE A 6 6.66 -1.03 -7.44
C ILE A 6 5.51 -0.04 -7.67
N LEU A 7 5.66 0.89 -8.61
CA LEU A 7 4.62 1.86 -8.93
C LEU A 7 3.37 1.19 -9.53
N GLN A 8 3.56 0.20 -10.42
CA GLN A 8 2.47 -0.60 -10.96
C GLN A 8 1.75 -1.38 -9.87
N ASP A 9 2.50 -2.02 -8.95
CA ASP A 9 1.91 -2.68 -7.77
C ASP A 9 1.09 -1.72 -6.91
N ILE A 10 1.60 -0.50 -6.66
CA ILE A 10 0.88 0.53 -5.88
C ILE A 10 -0.47 0.83 -6.53
N HIS A 11 -0.48 1.11 -7.84
CA HIS A 11 -1.73 1.44 -8.55
C HIS A 11 -2.72 0.28 -8.57
N ALA A 12 -2.25 -0.95 -8.78
CA ALA A 12 -3.11 -2.12 -8.73
C ALA A 12 -3.76 -2.29 -7.34
N LEU A 13 -2.98 -2.12 -6.27
CA LEU A 13 -3.48 -2.22 -4.90
C LEU A 13 -4.45 -1.07 -4.56
N GLU A 14 -4.19 0.15 -5.02
CA GLU A 14 -5.12 1.27 -4.86
C GLU A 14 -6.47 0.99 -5.55
N GLU A 15 -6.46 0.41 -6.75
CA GLU A 15 -7.68 -0.01 -7.44
C GLU A 15 -8.43 -1.12 -6.71
N ASP A 16 -7.72 -2.14 -6.21
CA ASP A 16 -8.31 -3.23 -5.41
C ASP A 16 -8.97 -2.71 -4.13
N LEU A 17 -8.30 -1.79 -3.42
CA LEU A 17 -8.84 -1.18 -2.21
C LEU A 17 -10.10 -0.35 -2.51
N LEU A 18 -10.11 0.39 -3.62
CA LEU A 18 -11.29 1.15 -4.05
C LEU A 18 -12.50 0.25 -4.34
N VAL A 19 -12.31 -1.01 -4.72
CA VAL A 19 -13.42 -1.97 -4.89
C VAL A 19 -14.11 -2.23 -3.54
N TYR A 20 -13.33 -2.45 -2.48
CA TYR A 20 -13.89 -2.67 -1.14
C TYR A 20 -14.55 -1.41 -0.58
N GLU A 21 -13.91 -0.24 -0.74
CA GLU A 21 -14.50 1.05 -0.29
C GLU A 21 -15.86 1.30 -0.95
N ARG A 22 -15.98 1.03 -2.26
CA ARG A 22 -17.26 1.17 -2.97
C ARG A 22 -18.29 0.13 -2.55
N LYS A 23 -17.85 -1.09 -2.25
CA LYS A 23 -18.73 -2.19 -1.84
C LYS A 23 -19.33 -1.94 -0.46
N TYR A 24 -18.53 -1.47 0.49
CA TYR A 24 -18.91 -1.34 1.90
C TYR A 24 -19.21 0.09 2.33
N GLY A 25 -18.83 1.10 1.55
CA GLY A 25 -19.05 2.51 1.87
C GLY A 25 -18.16 3.03 3.01
N ILE A 26 -17.06 2.33 3.32
CA ILE A 26 -16.13 2.65 4.41
C ILE A 26 -14.77 2.98 3.80
N PRO A 27 -14.12 4.09 4.16
CA PRO A 27 -12.75 4.37 3.74
C PRO A 27 -11.78 3.31 4.27
N THR A 28 -10.79 2.91 3.47
CA THR A 28 -9.81 1.87 3.84
C THR A 28 -9.11 2.16 5.16
N GLU A 29 -8.73 3.42 5.42
CA GLU A 29 -8.07 3.78 6.67
C GLU A 29 -8.98 3.56 7.89
N THR A 30 -10.23 3.99 7.80
CA THR A 30 -11.23 3.81 8.87
C THR A 30 -11.50 2.32 9.12
N PHE A 31 -11.66 1.55 8.05
CA PHE A 31 -11.78 0.11 8.11
C PHE A 31 -10.55 -0.52 8.80
N TYR A 32 -9.34 -0.14 8.40
CA TYR A 32 -8.11 -0.75 8.90
C TYR A 32 -7.86 -0.44 10.38
N GLU A 33 -8.18 0.77 10.83
CA GLU A 33 -8.13 1.11 12.27
C GLU A 33 -9.04 0.20 13.12
N SER A 34 -10.27 -0.01 12.65
CA SER A 34 -11.27 -0.89 13.28
C SER A 34 -10.78 -2.35 13.28
N TYR A 35 -10.30 -2.84 12.13
CA TYR A 35 -9.69 -4.16 11.98
C TYR A 35 -8.55 -4.40 12.98
N MET A 36 -7.65 -3.41 13.13
CA MET A 36 -6.51 -3.49 14.06
C MET A 36 -6.93 -3.49 15.54
N ARG A 37 -8.13 -3.00 15.88
CA ARG A 37 -8.71 -3.10 17.23
C ARG A 37 -9.39 -4.45 17.49
N GLY A 38 -9.46 -5.32 16.49
CA GLY A 38 -10.12 -6.61 16.57
C GLY A 38 -11.64 -6.52 16.45
N GLU A 39 -12.16 -5.45 15.85
CA GLU A 39 -13.59 -5.33 15.56
C GLU A 39 -13.98 -6.34 14.46
N GLU A 40 -15.06 -7.08 14.70
CA GLU A 40 -15.59 -8.07 13.76
C GLU A 40 -16.54 -7.41 12.74
N PRO A 41 -16.63 -7.93 11.50
CA PRO A 41 -17.64 -7.47 10.55
C PRO A 41 -19.06 -7.72 11.08
N GLU A 42 -20.00 -6.87 10.66
CA GLU A 42 -21.42 -7.02 11.03
C GLU A 42 -22.02 -8.34 10.53
N GLU A 43 -21.56 -8.83 9.38
CA GLU A 43 -21.98 -10.10 8.80
C GLU A 43 -20.80 -11.07 8.65
N ILE A 44 -20.99 -12.31 9.12
CA ILE A 44 -19.98 -13.39 9.00
C ILE A 44 -19.59 -13.63 7.53
N ALA A 45 -20.52 -13.43 6.59
CA ALA A 45 -20.27 -13.58 5.17
C ALA A 45 -19.20 -12.60 4.64
N TRP A 46 -18.92 -11.50 5.35
CA TRP A 46 -17.94 -10.49 4.94
C TRP A 46 -16.53 -10.75 5.49
N VAL A 47 -16.37 -11.71 6.43
CA VAL A 47 -15.06 -12.06 7.02
C VAL A 47 -13.96 -12.30 5.97
N PRO A 48 -14.19 -13.01 4.85
CA PRO A 48 -13.16 -13.20 3.83
C PRO A 48 -12.69 -11.89 3.21
N ASP A 49 -13.62 -10.99 2.90
CA ASP A 49 -13.31 -9.69 2.32
C ASP A 49 -12.59 -8.79 3.32
N TRP A 50 -12.94 -8.86 4.61
CA TRP A 50 -12.23 -8.16 5.69
C TRP A 50 -10.75 -8.53 5.73
N SER A 51 -10.42 -9.82 5.77
CA SER A 51 -9.02 -10.25 5.80
C SER A 51 -8.26 -9.88 4.52
N MET A 52 -8.90 -10.00 3.36
CA MET A 52 -8.30 -9.62 2.08
C MET A 52 -8.06 -8.12 1.96
N TRP A 53 -9.02 -7.30 2.41
CA TRP A 53 -8.92 -5.85 2.41
C TRP A 53 -7.78 -5.38 3.32
N ALA A 54 -7.70 -5.91 4.55
CA ALA A 54 -6.62 -5.58 5.48
C ALA A 54 -5.25 -5.98 4.91
N GLY A 55 -5.15 -7.18 4.32
CA GLY A 55 -3.92 -7.65 3.66
C GLY A 55 -3.50 -6.78 2.49
N ALA A 56 -4.43 -6.38 1.61
CA ALA A 56 -4.16 -5.48 0.50
C ALA A 56 -3.63 -4.13 0.98
N HIS A 57 -4.21 -3.58 2.05
CA HIS A 57 -3.75 -2.32 2.64
C HIS A 57 -2.34 -2.43 3.22
N GLU A 58 -2.01 -3.54 3.88
CA GLU A 58 -0.65 -3.78 4.41
C GLU A 58 0.39 -3.90 3.29
N ILE A 59 0.06 -4.60 2.21
CA ILE A 59 0.94 -4.71 1.04
C ILE A 59 1.13 -3.32 0.42
N LEU A 60 0.07 -2.52 0.29
CA LEU A 60 0.17 -1.15 -0.25
C LEU A 60 1.16 -0.30 0.58
N LYS A 61 1.03 -0.33 1.91
CA LYS A 61 1.95 0.40 2.81
C LYS A 61 3.40 -0.04 2.62
N ASP A 62 3.66 -1.35 2.54
CA ASP A 62 5.01 -1.88 2.27
C ASP A 62 5.54 -1.41 0.91
N ARG A 63 4.72 -1.42 -0.15
CA ARG A 63 5.13 -0.95 -1.49
C ARG A 63 5.45 0.54 -1.50
N GLN A 64 4.61 1.37 -0.87
CA GLN A 64 4.84 2.80 -0.74
C GLN A 64 6.13 3.10 0.04
N GLU A 65 6.41 2.36 1.12
CA GLU A 65 7.65 2.50 1.88
C GLU A 65 8.88 2.12 1.03
N ARG A 66 8.82 1.00 0.31
CA ARG A 66 9.90 0.55 -0.57
C ARG A 66 10.18 1.55 -1.70
N TYR A 67 9.13 2.09 -2.33
CA TYR A 67 9.25 3.10 -3.35
C TYR A 67 10.01 4.33 -2.83
N ARG A 68 9.58 4.85 -1.67
CA ARG A 68 10.21 6.01 -1.02
C ARG A 68 11.67 5.76 -0.68
N LYS A 69 12.01 4.57 -0.18
CA LYS A 69 13.39 4.18 0.12
C LYS A 69 14.26 4.14 -1.13
N GLN A 70 13.77 3.57 -2.23
CA GLN A 70 14.54 3.47 -3.47
C GLN A 70 14.79 4.84 -4.13
N ILE A 71 13.80 5.74 -4.12
CA ILE A 71 13.99 7.12 -4.60
C ILE A 71 15.01 7.86 -3.74
N GLY A 72 14.89 7.80 -2.41
CA GLY A 72 15.83 8.48 -1.52
C GLY A 72 17.28 7.98 -1.64
N GLN A 73 17.48 6.69 -1.94
CA GLN A 73 18.81 6.13 -2.22
C GLN A 73 19.39 6.64 -3.55
N ALA A 74 18.56 6.75 -4.59
CA ALA A 74 18.98 7.31 -5.88
C ALA A 74 19.41 8.78 -5.76
N GLU A 75 18.70 9.56 -4.96
CA GLU A 75 19.01 10.99 -4.71
C GLU A 75 20.26 11.20 -3.82
N SER A 76 20.54 10.25 -2.92
CA SER A 76 21.67 10.34 -1.98
C SER A 76 23.01 9.86 -2.55
N THR A 77 23.04 9.30 -3.76
CA THR A 77 24.27 8.83 -4.39
C THR A 77 24.99 10.04 -5.03
N PRO A 78 26.12 10.53 -4.47
CA PRO A 78 26.80 11.69 -5.01
C PRO A 78 27.40 11.33 -6.37
N ASN A 79 27.06 12.11 -7.40
CA ASN A 79 27.66 12.02 -8.72
C ASN A 79 29.17 12.28 -8.61
N THR A 80 29.99 11.22 -8.53
CA THR A 80 31.44 11.29 -8.32
C THR A 80 32.20 11.69 -9.61
N ASN A 81 31.50 12.17 -10.63
CA ASN A 81 32.13 12.63 -11.89
C ASN A 81 32.45 14.13 -11.93
N ALA A 82 32.28 14.89 -10.83
CA ALA A 82 32.60 16.32 -10.80
C ALA A 82 34.03 16.66 -10.29
N ALA A 83 34.88 15.67 -9.99
CA ALA A 83 36.19 15.91 -9.36
C ALA A 83 37.41 15.85 -10.30
N LEU A 84 37.22 15.74 -11.63
CA LEU A 84 38.33 15.64 -12.60
C LEU A 84 38.17 16.53 -13.84
N SER A 85 37.70 17.77 -13.70
CA SER A 85 37.70 18.76 -14.80
C SER A 85 38.23 20.11 -14.35
#